data_AF-A0A139XFB0-F1
#
_entry.id   AF-A0A139XFB0-F1
#
_cell.length_a   1.000
_cell.length_b   1.000
_cell.length_c   1.000
_cell.angle_alpha   90.00
_cell.angle_beta   90.00
_cell.angle_gamma   90.00
#
_symmetry.space_group_name_H-M   'P 1'
#
loop_
_entity.id
_entity.type
_entity.pdbx_description
1 polymer ?
#
loop_
_entity_poly.entity_id
_entity_poly.type
_entity_poly.pdbx_seq_one_letter_code
_entity_poly.pdbx_strand_id
1 'polypeptide(L)'
;MRLRILLLSAISMMLLSSPAFAARLQSWRFDPAKNQLDLTTDSGVKPQAFLLNNPTRLVIDLPGTTNLDDNTVRKSFGSAVREIRIGQPDAKTTRMVIELAPGYTVSPENSLVKGDSSSHWIVRFSSIDRATPENTTSSEEKIPIQISNELTFAGTVPLNKEMSQLYPQVKKLMSRYSFLAPGMFFLDLETGNYLDIYGEKVFPAASTIKYPILIALFQDIDAGKVKLNDTLVLRRNLKAEAAGSGVLQFKPAGTKLSVLETATKMITISDNTATNMIIDRLGGKAKLNQRFRSWGLQNTVIRNLLGDFKGTNTTSPKDLVRLSVMIDNDKLLSPTSRSKALSIMRRVQNRRLLPSGLGKGATIAHKTGTLGIILGDAGIVELPTGKRYLAGIFVKRPFGDTRAREFISQVSKLVYGYLNQPKLTRQP
;
A
#
# COMPACT_ATOMS: atom_id res chain seq x y z
N MET A 1 8.25 45.74 -63.94
CA MET A 1 9.39 44.81 -64.09
C MET A 1 9.55 44.02 -62.79
N ARG A 2 9.88 42.73 -62.85
CA ARG A 2 9.75 41.67 -61.82
C ARG A 2 10.72 41.79 -60.61
N LEU A 3 10.32 41.30 -59.42
CA LEU A 3 11.02 40.33 -58.51
C LEU A 3 10.21 40.21 -57.18
N ARG A 4 9.58 39.08 -56.79
CA ARG A 4 10.06 37.82 -56.16
C ARG A 4 10.68 37.94 -54.73
N ILE A 5 9.97 37.34 -53.75
CA ILE A 5 10.41 36.34 -52.75
C ILE A 5 10.80 36.77 -51.29
N LEU A 6 10.03 36.18 -50.33
CA LEU A 6 10.32 35.68 -48.95
C LEU A 6 10.98 36.58 -47.88
N LEU A 7 10.34 36.66 -46.69
CA LEU A 7 10.89 36.01 -45.48
C LEU A 7 9.84 35.76 -44.39
N LEU A 8 9.89 34.54 -43.85
CA LEU A 8 9.16 34.04 -42.67
C LEU A 8 9.85 34.45 -41.35
N SER A 9 9.07 34.35 -40.26
CA SER A 9 9.44 33.92 -38.90
C SER A 9 9.92 34.97 -37.86
N ALA A 10 9.12 35.11 -36.79
CA ALA A 10 9.57 35.12 -35.40
C ALA A 10 8.35 35.12 -34.44
N ILE A 11 7.71 33.96 -34.21
CA ILE A 11 6.92 33.75 -33.00
C ILE A 11 7.74 32.80 -32.14
N SER A 12 8.47 33.39 -31.20
CA SER A 12 9.24 32.64 -30.21
C SER A 12 8.28 31.97 -29.23
N MET A 13 8.29 30.64 -29.21
CA MET A 13 7.52 29.81 -28.30
C MET A 13 8.22 29.82 -26.93
N MET A 14 7.77 30.68 -26.01
CA MET A 14 8.16 30.60 -24.61
C MET A 14 7.53 29.33 -24.00
N LEU A 15 8.28 28.23 -24.00
CA LEU A 15 8.04 27.08 -23.15
C LEU A 15 8.38 27.45 -21.72
N LEU A 16 7.39 27.92 -20.95
CA LEU A 16 7.48 27.99 -19.50
C LEU A 16 7.55 26.55 -18.97
N SER A 17 8.76 26.05 -18.72
CA SER A 17 8.97 24.84 -17.93
C SER A 17 8.63 25.18 -16.47
N SER A 18 7.55 24.59 -15.96
CA SER A 18 7.28 24.63 -14.52
C SER A 18 8.48 24.03 -13.77
N PRO A 19 8.88 24.60 -12.61
CA PRO A 19 9.95 24.02 -11.82
C PRO A 19 9.58 22.58 -11.44
N ALA A 20 10.40 21.61 -11.84
CA ALA A 20 10.27 20.25 -11.39
C ALA A 20 10.62 20.21 -9.90
N PHE A 21 9.63 19.99 -9.04
CA PHE A 21 9.90 19.72 -7.63
C PHE A 21 10.81 18.49 -7.53
N ALA A 22 11.91 18.60 -6.77
CA ALA A 22 12.74 17.45 -6.48
C ALA A 22 11.91 16.40 -5.73
N ALA A 23 12.08 15.13 -6.11
CA ALA A 23 11.48 14.00 -5.42
C ALA A 23 11.99 13.91 -3.97
N ARG A 24 11.39 13.07 -3.14
CA ARG A 24 11.73 13.00 -1.71
C ARG A 24 11.85 11.56 -1.23
N LEU A 25 12.70 11.36 -0.22
CA LEU A 25 12.59 10.20 0.67
C LEU A 25 11.45 10.48 1.66
N GLN A 26 10.32 9.81 1.46
CA GLN A 26 9.10 9.98 2.25
C GLN A 26 9.19 9.30 3.61
N SER A 27 9.75 8.08 3.66
CA SER A 27 9.93 7.34 4.90
C SER A 27 10.99 6.25 4.77
N TRP A 28 11.51 5.77 5.89
CA TRP A 28 12.38 4.60 5.92
C TRP A 28 12.21 3.83 7.23
N ARG A 29 12.45 2.52 7.20
CA ARG A 29 12.40 1.67 8.39
C ARG A 29 13.33 0.47 8.24
N PHE A 30 14.15 0.24 9.26
CA PHE A 30 14.94 -0.99 9.37
C PHE A 30 14.25 -2.02 10.26
N ASP A 31 14.12 -3.25 9.77
CA ASP A 31 13.67 -4.43 10.51
C ASP A 31 14.88 -5.32 10.86
N PRO A 32 15.38 -5.26 12.11
CA PRO A 32 16.58 -6.00 12.52
C PRO A 32 16.35 -7.52 12.56
N ALA A 33 15.10 -7.99 12.65
CA ALA A 33 14.81 -9.43 12.65
C ALA A 33 14.94 -10.04 11.24
N LYS A 34 14.86 -9.20 10.20
CA LYS A 34 14.91 -9.62 8.79
C LYS A 34 16.15 -9.11 8.05
N ASN A 35 16.99 -8.31 8.70
CA ASN A 35 18.06 -7.56 8.04
C ASN A 35 17.57 -6.84 6.77
N GLN A 36 16.42 -6.16 6.92
CA GLN A 36 15.71 -5.54 5.82
C GLN A 36 15.50 -4.05 6.09
N LEU A 37 15.81 -3.21 5.11
CA LEU A 37 15.51 -1.79 5.10
C LEU A 37 14.40 -1.52 4.08
N ASP A 38 13.27 -1.00 4.55
CA ASP A 38 12.16 -0.54 3.74
C ASP A 38 12.28 0.97 3.52
N LEU A 39 12.20 1.42 2.26
CA LEU A 39 12.34 2.81 1.84
C LEU A 39 11.13 3.24 1.03
N THR A 40 10.53 4.37 1.36
CA THR A 40 9.46 5.00 0.58
C THR A 40 9.94 6.32 0.04
N THR A 41 9.79 6.53 -1.26
CA THR A 41 10.23 7.69 -2.04
C THR A 41 9.06 8.22 -2.85
N ASP A 42 9.19 9.41 -3.45
CA ASP A 42 8.27 9.80 -4.52
C ASP A 42 8.41 8.87 -5.74
N SER A 43 7.35 8.77 -6.54
CA SER A 43 7.35 7.94 -7.73
C SER A 43 8.46 8.33 -8.71
N GLY A 44 9.22 7.36 -9.19
CA GLY A 44 10.25 7.57 -10.22
C GLY A 44 11.67 7.70 -9.67
N VAL A 45 11.86 7.75 -8.35
CA VAL A 45 13.19 7.65 -7.72
C VAL A 45 13.69 6.22 -7.88
N LYS A 46 14.89 6.05 -8.45
CA LYS A 46 15.56 4.76 -8.59
C LYS A 46 16.79 4.73 -7.68
N PRO A 47 16.78 3.98 -6.56
CA PRO A 47 17.93 3.85 -5.69
C PRO A 47 19.13 3.29 -6.43
N GLN A 48 20.32 3.70 -6.00
CA GLN A 48 21.59 3.11 -6.40
C GLN A 48 22.27 2.64 -5.13
N ALA A 49 22.68 1.38 -5.07
CA ALA A 49 23.32 0.82 -3.88
C ALA A 49 24.72 0.30 -4.17
N PHE A 50 25.62 0.52 -3.22
CA PHE A 50 27.00 0.03 -3.28
C PHE A 50 27.57 -0.17 -1.87
N LEU A 51 28.57 -1.03 -1.75
CA LEU A 51 29.37 -1.17 -0.53
C LEU A 51 30.59 -0.26 -0.61
N LEU A 52 30.95 0.34 0.52
CA LEU A 52 32.28 0.93 0.76
C LEU A 52 33.01 0.05 1.76
N ASN A 53 34.20 -0.40 1.41
CA ASN A 53 35.06 -1.12 2.35
C ASN A 53 35.80 -0.14 3.27
N ASN A 54 36.19 -0.60 4.46
CA ASN A 54 37.00 0.13 5.44
C ASN A 54 36.44 1.46 5.97
N PRO A 55 35.54 1.45 6.97
CA PRO A 55 34.77 0.31 7.46
C PRO A 55 33.66 -0.07 6.47
N THR A 56 33.21 -1.33 6.49
CA THR A 56 32.14 -1.82 5.62
C THR A 56 30.86 -1.05 5.86
N ARG A 57 30.45 -0.29 4.83
CA ARG A 57 29.25 0.54 4.83
C ARG A 57 28.41 0.18 3.61
N LEU A 58 27.14 -0.12 3.83
CA LEU A 58 26.17 -0.19 2.74
C LEU A 58 25.64 1.22 2.49
N VAL A 59 25.81 1.72 1.27
CA VAL A 59 25.39 3.05 0.84
C VAL A 59 24.25 2.92 -0.16
N ILE A 60 23.20 3.72 0.04
CA ILE A 60 22.06 3.82 -0.86
C ILE A 60 21.88 5.28 -1.24
N ASP A 61 22.13 5.60 -2.50
CA ASP A 61 21.88 6.89 -3.09
C ASP A 61 20.48 6.93 -3.72
N LEU A 62 19.78 8.05 -3.51
CA LEU A 62 18.45 8.33 -4.06
C LEU A 62 18.55 9.56 -4.98
N PRO A 63 18.91 9.40 -6.26
CA PRO A 63 19.10 10.51 -7.18
C PRO A 63 17.81 11.28 -7.44
N GLY A 64 17.93 12.59 -7.67
CA GLY A 64 16.80 13.48 -7.92
C GLY A 64 15.96 13.77 -6.67
N THR A 65 16.48 13.45 -5.47
CA THR A 65 15.76 13.66 -4.22
C THR A 65 16.36 14.72 -3.32
N THR A 66 15.50 15.37 -2.54
CA THR A 66 15.87 16.26 -1.43
C THR A 66 15.35 15.71 -0.09
N ASN A 67 16.13 15.90 0.96
CA ASN A 67 15.75 15.47 2.31
C ASN A 67 14.77 16.48 2.95
N LEU A 68 13.90 16.00 3.84
CA LEU A 68 12.78 16.76 4.40
C LEU A 68 13.18 17.90 5.35
N ASP A 69 14.35 17.84 6.00
CA ASP A 69 14.63 18.66 7.18
C ASP A 69 16.05 19.28 7.25
N ASP A 70 16.85 19.29 6.17
CA ASP A 70 18.28 19.72 6.10
C ASP A 70 19.23 19.09 7.16
N ASN A 71 18.71 18.24 8.04
CA ASN A 71 19.42 17.65 9.16
C ASN A 71 19.79 16.19 8.86
N THR A 72 20.98 15.82 9.31
CA THR A 72 21.41 14.41 9.27
C THR A 72 20.63 13.62 10.32
N VAL A 73 19.87 12.61 9.90
CA VAL A 73 19.16 11.71 10.82
C VAL A 73 20.07 10.51 11.14
N ARG A 74 20.32 10.25 12.42
CA ARG A 74 21.12 9.11 12.91
C ARG A 74 20.28 8.22 13.82
N LYS A 75 20.30 6.91 13.60
CA LYS A 75 19.70 5.93 14.53
C LYS A 75 20.63 4.72 14.70
N SER A 76 20.81 4.30 15.94
CA SER A 76 21.58 3.10 16.27
C SER A 76 20.71 1.85 16.24
N PHE A 77 21.26 0.76 15.72
CA PHE A 77 20.61 -0.55 15.69
C PHE A 77 21.52 -1.55 16.43
N GLY A 78 21.06 -2.80 16.60
CA GLY A 78 21.67 -3.80 17.49
C GLY A 78 23.11 -4.23 17.16
N SER A 79 23.45 -5.50 17.38
CA SER A 79 24.84 -5.96 17.32
C SER A 79 25.49 -5.94 15.93
N ALA A 80 24.71 -6.12 14.86
CA ALA A 80 25.23 -6.27 13.50
C ALA A 80 25.21 -4.96 12.68
N VAL A 81 24.07 -4.25 12.68
CA VAL A 81 23.96 -2.90 12.11
C VAL A 81 24.13 -1.90 13.25
N ARG A 82 25.23 -1.16 13.25
CA ARG A 82 25.54 -0.20 14.31
C ARG A 82 24.70 1.06 14.17
N GLU A 83 24.59 1.58 12.95
CA GLU A 83 23.96 2.87 12.71
C GLU A 83 23.42 2.99 11.29
N ILE A 84 22.31 3.72 11.13
CA ILE A 84 21.84 4.21 9.83
C ILE A 84 21.81 5.73 9.87
N ARG A 85 22.49 6.35 8.90
CA ARG A 85 22.57 7.80 8.72
C ARG A 85 21.91 8.23 7.41
N ILE A 86 21.25 9.37 7.40
CA ILE A 86 20.69 10.00 6.20
C ILE A 86 21.26 11.39 6.07
N GLY A 87 21.82 11.72 4.91
CA GLY A 87 22.32 13.06 4.61
C GLY A 87 22.25 13.36 3.11
N GLN A 88 22.79 14.50 2.71
CA GLN A 88 22.89 14.89 1.30
C GLN A 88 24.37 15.08 0.93
N PRO A 89 24.97 14.18 0.13
CA PRO A 89 26.34 14.37 -0.35
C PRO A 89 26.42 15.49 -1.39
N ASP A 90 25.30 15.82 -2.04
CA ASP A 90 25.15 16.89 -3.02
C ASP A 90 23.69 17.40 -3.04
N ALA A 91 23.44 18.49 -3.79
CA ALA A 91 22.14 19.17 -3.82
C ALA A 91 20.99 18.35 -4.47
N LYS A 92 21.28 17.21 -5.11
CA LYS A 92 20.31 16.42 -5.88
C LYS A 92 20.19 14.97 -5.40
N THR A 93 20.93 14.58 -4.38
CA THR A 93 20.97 13.19 -3.92
C THR A 93 20.75 13.14 -2.42
N THR A 94 19.81 12.31 -1.98
CA THR A 94 19.75 11.86 -0.58
C THR A 94 20.54 10.56 -0.47
N ARG A 95 21.48 10.49 0.47
CA ARG A 95 22.29 9.29 0.75
C ARG A 95 21.92 8.70 2.08
N MET A 96 21.67 7.40 2.09
CA MET A 96 21.60 6.59 3.30
C MET A 96 22.88 5.78 3.46
N VAL A 97 23.45 5.81 4.66
CA VAL A 97 24.66 5.04 5.02
C VAL A 97 24.29 4.11 6.17
N ILE A 98 24.37 2.81 5.92
CA ILE A 98 24.19 1.74 6.90
C ILE A 98 25.58 1.28 7.32
N GLU A 99 25.97 1.60 8.55
CA GLU A 99 27.25 1.27 9.12
C GLU A 99 27.14 -0.04 9.93
N LEU A 100 27.96 -1.02 9.56
CA LEU A 100 28.03 -2.31 10.26
C LEU A 100 28.93 -2.22 11.50
N ALA A 101 28.68 -3.06 12.49
CA ALA A 101 29.58 -3.16 13.65
C ALA A 101 30.94 -3.77 13.23
N PRO A 102 32.04 -3.45 13.93
CA PRO A 102 33.35 -4.05 13.66
C PRO A 102 33.28 -5.58 13.65
N GLY A 103 33.95 -6.20 12.68
CA GLY A 103 33.94 -7.66 12.52
C GLY A 103 32.68 -8.19 11.82
N TYR A 104 31.80 -7.34 11.29
CA TYR A 104 30.69 -7.73 10.44
C TYR A 104 30.87 -7.23 9.00
N THR A 105 30.43 -8.02 8.04
CA THR A 105 30.42 -7.69 6.61
C THR A 105 29.10 -8.10 5.95
N VAL A 106 28.88 -7.62 4.73
CA VAL A 106 27.72 -7.96 3.90
C VAL A 106 28.26 -8.36 2.53
N SER A 107 27.82 -9.51 2.01
CA SER A 107 28.17 -9.90 0.65
C SER A 107 27.35 -9.09 -0.37
N PRO A 108 28.00 -8.47 -1.38
CA PRO A 108 27.29 -7.76 -2.44
C PRO A 108 26.44 -8.69 -3.31
N GLU A 109 26.82 -9.96 -3.50
CA GLU A 109 26.01 -10.92 -4.25
C GLU A 109 24.76 -11.38 -3.49
N ASN A 110 24.76 -11.23 -2.17
CA ASN A 110 23.63 -11.52 -1.29
C ASN A 110 22.84 -10.26 -0.86
N SER A 111 23.21 -9.09 -1.41
CA SER A 111 22.51 -7.83 -1.20
C SER A 111 21.56 -7.56 -2.35
N LEU A 112 20.28 -7.39 -2.04
CA LEU A 112 19.23 -7.18 -3.04
C LEU A 112 18.51 -5.87 -2.76
N VAL A 113 18.59 -4.94 -3.71
CA VAL A 113 17.64 -3.82 -3.78
C VAL A 113 16.51 -4.22 -4.70
N LYS A 114 15.31 -4.34 -4.13
CA LYS A 114 14.10 -4.72 -4.84
C LYS A 114 13.02 -3.68 -4.64
N GLY A 115 12.59 -3.03 -5.70
CA GLY A 115 11.36 -2.25 -5.62
C GLY A 115 10.15 -3.19 -5.52
N ASP A 116 9.21 -2.88 -4.64
CA ASP A 116 7.89 -3.51 -4.66
C ASP A 116 6.80 -2.56 -5.19
N SER A 117 7.19 -1.32 -5.54
CA SER A 117 6.45 -0.37 -6.36
C SER A 117 7.36 0.75 -6.92
N SER A 118 6.81 1.69 -7.72
CA SER A 118 7.53 2.85 -8.26
C SER A 118 8.08 3.84 -7.22
N SER A 119 7.68 3.66 -5.96
CA SER A 119 7.95 4.55 -4.83
C SER A 119 8.43 3.78 -3.60
N HIS A 120 8.44 2.45 -3.61
CA HIS A 120 8.83 1.67 -2.43
C HIS A 120 9.89 0.63 -2.78
N TRP A 121 10.95 0.64 -1.98
CA TRP A 121 12.18 -0.11 -2.19
C TRP A 121 12.52 -0.89 -0.93
N ILE A 122 12.78 -2.17 -1.12
CA ILE A 122 13.18 -3.10 -0.09
C ILE A 122 14.65 -3.43 -0.34
N VAL A 123 15.51 -3.13 0.63
CA VAL A 123 16.90 -3.55 0.63
C VAL A 123 17.05 -4.69 1.62
N ARG A 124 17.40 -5.88 1.11
CA ARG A 124 17.71 -7.06 1.91
C ARG A 124 19.18 -7.35 1.81
N PHE A 125 19.81 -7.70 2.93
CA PHE A 125 21.15 -8.25 2.95
C PHE A 125 21.04 -9.62 3.62
N SER A 126 21.11 -10.66 2.77
CA SER A 126 20.69 -12.04 3.09
C SER A 126 21.53 -12.70 4.18
N SER A 127 22.75 -12.18 4.39
CA SER A 127 23.59 -12.49 5.54
C SER A 127 24.39 -11.25 5.94
N ILE A 128 24.49 -11.01 7.25
CA ILE A 128 25.56 -10.20 7.82
C ILE A 128 26.52 -11.22 8.44
N ASP A 129 27.66 -11.41 7.79
CA ASP A 129 28.64 -12.40 8.16
C ASP A 129 29.68 -11.81 9.10
N ARG A 130 30.30 -12.64 9.95
CA ARG A 130 31.50 -12.21 10.66
C ARG A 130 32.64 -12.13 9.67
N ALA A 131 33.24 -10.95 9.55
CA ALA A 131 34.39 -10.73 8.68
C ALA A 131 35.56 -11.60 9.17
N THR A 132 36.13 -12.40 8.27
CA THR A 132 37.43 -13.04 8.49
C THR A 132 38.52 -11.95 8.48
N PRO A 133 39.49 -12.01 9.40
CA PRO A 133 40.55 -11.01 9.47
C PRO A 133 41.59 -11.25 8.37
N GLU A 134 41.32 -10.84 7.13
CA GLU A 134 42.33 -10.84 6.07
C GLU A 134 42.33 -9.54 5.23
N ASN A 135 43.52 -8.94 5.21
CA ASN A 135 44.07 -7.91 4.31
C ASN A 135 43.19 -6.71 3.94
N THR A 136 43.28 -5.69 4.80
CA THR A 136 43.03 -4.28 4.51
C THR A 136 43.84 -3.78 3.31
N THR A 137 43.25 -3.82 2.12
CA THR A 137 43.61 -2.89 1.02
C THR A 137 43.07 -1.49 1.36
N SER A 138 43.93 -0.48 1.31
CA SER A 138 43.72 0.86 1.87
C SER A 138 42.85 1.81 1.02
N SER A 139 42.20 1.31 -0.03
CA SER A 139 41.34 2.12 -0.91
C SER A 139 39.86 1.94 -0.59
N GLU A 140 39.11 3.05 -0.49
CA GLU A 140 37.64 3.04 -0.49
C GLU A 140 37.14 2.53 -1.85
N GLU A 141 37.01 1.23 -2.00
CA GLU A 141 36.43 0.63 -3.21
C GLU A 141 34.91 0.63 -3.14
N LYS A 142 34.26 1.11 -4.21
CA LYS A 142 32.80 1.07 -4.38
C LYS A 142 32.41 -0.21 -5.10
N ILE A 143 31.80 -1.15 -4.39
CA ILE A 143 31.31 -2.40 -4.97
C ILE A 143 29.81 -2.24 -5.26
N PRO A 144 29.36 -2.20 -6.54
CA PRO A 144 27.95 -2.07 -6.88
C PRO A 144 27.12 -3.24 -6.36
N ILE A 145 25.91 -2.95 -5.88
CA ILE A 145 24.95 -3.98 -5.47
C ILE A 145 23.93 -4.20 -6.57
N GLN A 146 23.59 -5.47 -6.82
CA GLN A 146 22.59 -5.81 -7.82
C GLN A 146 21.21 -5.29 -7.41
N ILE A 147 20.60 -4.53 -8.32
CA ILE A 147 19.20 -4.11 -8.22
C ILE A 147 18.39 -5.12 -9.03
N SER A 148 17.44 -5.81 -8.40
CA SER A 148 16.54 -6.68 -9.16
C SER A 148 15.69 -5.81 -10.08
N ASN A 149 15.83 -6.01 -11.39
CA ASN A 149 14.97 -5.36 -12.38
C ASN A 149 13.51 -5.86 -12.31
N GLU A 150 13.29 -7.05 -11.73
CA GLU A 150 11.96 -7.59 -11.49
C GLU A 150 11.35 -7.04 -10.19
N LEU A 151 10.58 -5.97 -10.35
CA LEU A 151 9.71 -5.47 -9.30
C LEU A 151 8.63 -6.54 -9.01
N THR A 152 8.41 -6.89 -7.75
CA THR A 152 7.24 -7.72 -7.38
C THR A 152 6.43 -7.03 -6.31
N PHE A 153 5.12 -6.98 -6.48
CA PHE A 153 4.19 -6.50 -5.48
C PHE A 153 3.91 -7.59 -4.43
N ALA A 154 3.98 -7.19 -3.15
CA ALA A 154 3.83 -8.08 -1.99
C ALA A 154 4.75 -9.33 -1.99
N GLY A 155 5.84 -9.30 -2.76
CA GLY A 155 6.77 -10.42 -2.87
C GLY A 155 6.26 -11.62 -3.68
N THR A 156 5.11 -11.51 -4.35
CA THR A 156 4.50 -12.66 -5.08
C THR A 156 4.08 -12.36 -6.51
N VAL A 157 3.59 -11.16 -6.81
CA VAL A 157 3.08 -10.82 -8.15
C VAL A 157 4.09 -9.91 -8.84
N PRO A 158 4.55 -10.21 -10.06
CA PRO A 158 5.43 -9.29 -10.78
C PRO A 158 4.70 -7.96 -11.04
N LEU A 159 5.37 -6.83 -10.86
CA LEU A 159 4.88 -5.53 -11.32
C LEU A 159 5.46 -5.28 -12.70
N ASN A 160 4.64 -5.55 -13.71
CA ASN A 160 5.04 -5.45 -15.10
C ASN A 160 4.79 -4.02 -15.61
N LYS A 161 3.80 -3.82 -16.49
CA LYS A 161 3.60 -2.54 -17.17
C LYS A 161 2.47 -1.73 -16.53
N GLU A 162 2.64 -0.41 -16.48
CA GLU A 162 1.52 0.49 -16.22
C GLU A 162 0.47 0.36 -17.33
N MET A 163 -0.81 0.36 -16.95
CA MET A 163 -1.96 0.38 -17.84
C MET A 163 -2.14 1.78 -18.45
N SER A 164 -1.15 2.24 -19.20
CA SER A 164 -1.02 3.62 -19.68
C SER A 164 -2.21 4.10 -20.52
N GLN A 165 -2.94 3.19 -21.19
CA GLN A 165 -4.16 3.54 -21.93
C GLN A 165 -5.30 4.04 -21.03
N LEU A 166 -5.32 3.69 -19.74
CA LEU A 166 -6.30 4.18 -18.78
C LEU A 166 -5.98 5.60 -18.31
N TYR A 167 -4.71 5.99 -18.29
CA TYR A 167 -4.27 7.23 -17.65
C TYR A 167 -4.94 8.49 -18.25
N PRO A 168 -5.02 8.70 -19.58
CA PRO A 168 -5.70 9.86 -20.14
C PRO A 168 -7.19 9.94 -19.76
N GLN A 169 -7.86 8.79 -19.68
CA GLN A 169 -9.29 8.70 -19.36
C GLN A 169 -9.54 9.01 -17.88
N VAL A 170 -8.72 8.45 -16.98
CA VAL A 170 -8.79 8.75 -15.54
C VAL A 170 -8.39 10.19 -15.26
N LYS A 171 -7.38 10.72 -15.94
CA LYS A 171 -6.98 12.14 -15.84
C LYS A 171 -8.13 13.06 -16.27
N LYS A 172 -8.85 12.75 -17.34
CA LYS A 172 -10.05 13.51 -17.76
C LYS A 172 -11.13 13.50 -16.67
N LEU A 173 -11.36 12.37 -15.99
CA LEU A 173 -12.26 12.31 -14.84
C LEU A 173 -11.75 13.17 -13.68
N MET A 174 -10.46 13.10 -13.34
CA MET A 174 -9.88 13.93 -12.28
C MET A 174 -10.02 15.42 -12.57
N SER A 175 -9.85 15.85 -13.82
CA SER A 175 -10.08 17.24 -14.23
C SER A 175 -11.55 17.65 -14.11
N ARG A 176 -12.48 16.78 -14.51
CA ARG A 176 -13.94 17.01 -14.36
C ARG A 176 -14.36 17.15 -12.89
N TYR A 177 -13.71 16.39 -12.01
CA TYR A 177 -13.97 16.36 -10.57
C TYR A 177 -12.80 17.00 -9.79
N SER A 178 -12.32 18.17 -10.25
CA SER A 178 -11.12 18.84 -9.72
C SER A 178 -11.16 19.21 -8.23
N PHE A 179 -12.36 19.26 -7.63
CA PHE A 179 -12.58 19.48 -6.20
C PHE A 179 -12.42 18.20 -5.34
N LEU A 180 -12.14 17.05 -5.97
CA LEU A 180 -11.85 15.80 -5.29
C LEU A 180 -10.34 15.54 -5.25
N ALA A 181 -9.88 14.85 -4.21
CA ALA A 181 -8.49 14.40 -4.11
C ALA A 181 -8.44 12.86 -4.02
N PRO A 182 -8.36 12.16 -5.18
CA PRO A 182 -8.32 10.71 -5.22
C PRO A 182 -6.93 10.14 -4.98
N GLY A 183 -6.89 8.87 -4.59
CA GLY A 183 -5.73 7.99 -4.69
C GLY A 183 -6.24 6.58 -4.98
N MET A 184 -5.56 5.85 -5.87
CA MET A 184 -6.00 4.55 -6.33
C MET A 184 -4.84 3.68 -6.78
N PHE A 185 -5.03 2.37 -6.62
CA PHE A 185 -4.15 1.36 -7.13
C PHE A 185 -4.97 0.16 -7.63
N PHE A 186 -4.69 -0.30 -8.84
CA PHE A 186 -5.30 -1.49 -9.41
C PHE A 186 -4.22 -2.42 -9.95
N LEU A 187 -4.41 -3.73 -9.82
CA LEU A 187 -3.43 -4.74 -10.23
C LEU A 187 -4.12 -5.91 -10.91
N ASP A 188 -3.75 -6.21 -12.15
CA ASP A 188 -4.14 -7.43 -12.85
C ASP A 188 -3.26 -8.59 -12.36
N LEU A 189 -3.88 -9.62 -11.76
CA LEU A 189 -3.15 -10.72 -11.14
C LEU A 189 -2.52 -11.69 -12.15
N GLU A 190 -3.06 -11.76 -13.37
CA GLU A 190 -2.50 -12.63 -14.41
C GLU A 190 -1.26 -12.02 -15.05
N THR A 191 -1.32 -10.72 -15.32
CA THR A 191 -0.30 -10.03 -16.13
C THR A 191 0.66 -9.20 -15.31
N GLY A 192 0.37 -8.91 -14.04
CA GLY A 192 1.16 -7.99 -13.24
C GLY A 192 1.04 -6.52 -13.68
N ASN A 193 0.20 -6.22 -14.66
CA ASN A 193 -0.02 -4.85 -15.11
C ASN A 193 -0.84 -4.07 -14.06
N TYR A 194 -0.59 -2.77 -13.93
CA TYR A 194 -1.16 -1.98 -12.84
C TYR A 194 -1.55 -0.56 -13.24
N LEU A 195 -2.44 0.06 -12.48
CA LEU A 195 -2.71 1.49 -12.51
C LEU A 195 -2.36 2.06 -11.13
N ASP A 196 -1.47 3.05 -11.08
CA ASP A 196 -1.06 3.71 -9.84
C ASP A 196 -1.26 5.22 -9.96
N ILE A 197 -2.20 5.76 -9.19
CA ILE A 197 -2.39 7.21 -9.06
C ILE A 197 -2.44 7.53 -7.58
N TYR A 198 -1.33 8.03 -7.03
CA TYR A 198 -1.17 8.30 -5.61
C TYR A 198 -1.49 7.08 -4.72
N GLY A 199 -1.12 5.86 -5.16
CA GLY A 199 -1.47 4.62 -4.49
C GLY A 199 -0.88 4.47 -3.08
N GLU A 200 0.27 5.09 -2.80
CA GLU A 200 0.89 5.13 -1.46
C GLU A 200 0.38 6.26 -0.57
N LYS A 201 -0.40 7.20 -1.12
CA LYS A 201 -0.86 8.36 -0.34
C LYS A 201 -1.69 7.89 0.86
N VAL A 202 -1.40 8.46 2.01
CA VAL A 202 -2.10 8.15 3.26
C VAL A 202 -3.48 8.82 3.27
N PHE A 203 -4.51 8.02 3.55
CA PHE A 203 -5.89 8.46 3.69
C PHE A 203 -6.44 8.05 5.05
N PRO A 204 -7.40 8.82 5.61
CA PRO A 204 -8.30 8.28 6.63
C PRO A 204 -8.94 6.98 6.13
N ALA A 205 -8.75 5.89 6.87
CA ALA A 205 -9.21 4.57 6.44
C ALA A 205 -10.74 4.45 6.48
N ALA A 206 -11.40 5.24 7.32
CA ALA A 206 -12.82 5.02 7.61
C ALA A 206 -13.07 3.54 7.94
N SER A 207 -14.14 2.94 7.40
CA SER A 207 -14.43 1.52 7.62
C SER A 207 -13.65 0.54 6.73
N THR A 208 -12.76 0.98 5.83
CA THR A 208 -11.94 0.04 5.06
C THR A 208 -10.94 -0.70 5.94
N ILE A 209 -10.52 -0.10 7.07
CA ILE A 209 -9.65 -0.72 8.10
C ILE A 209 -10.21 -2.04 8.64
N LYS A 210 -11.51 -2.29 8.50
CA LYS A 210 -12.15 -3.53 8.93
C LYS A 210 -11.71 -4.72 8.08
N TYR A 211 -11.24 -4.48 6.86
CA TYR A 211 -10.67 -5.52 6.00
C TYR A 211 -9.40 -6.15 6.61
N PRO A 212 -8.31 -5.41 6.90
CA PRO A 212 -7.14 -5.99 7.57
C PRO A 212 -7.45 -6.59 8.94
N ILE A 213 -8.43 -6.04 9.68
CA ILE A 213 -8.89 -6.62 10.96
C ILE A 213 -9.54 -8.00 10.75
N LEU A 214 -10.37 -8.17 9.72
CA LEU A 214 -10.97 -9.48 9.38
C LEU A 214 -9.90 -10.53 9.09
N ILE A 215 -8.88 -10.14 8.33
CA ILE A 215 -7.80 -11.05 7.95
C ILE A 215 -6.96 -11.43 9.16
N ALA A 216 -6.71 -10.48 10.07
CA ALA A 216 -6.03 -10.75 11.33
C ALA A 216 -6.82 -11.76 12.18
N LEU A 217 -8.15 -11.64 12.21
CA LEU A 217 -9.01 -12.60 12.91
C LEU A 217 -8.90 -14.00 12.31
N PHE A 218 -9.01 -14.13 10.99
CA PHE A 218 -8.92 -15.43 10.33
C PHE A 218 -7.52 -16.06 10.44
N GLN A 219 -6.46 -15.26 10.51
CA GLN A 219 -5.11 -15.77 10.80
C GLN A 219 -5.02 -16.36 12.21
N ASP A 220 -5.66 -15.73 13.21
CA ASP A 220 -5.71 -16.30 14.57
C ASP A 220 -6.64 -17.52 14.67
N ILE A 221 -7.64 -17.65 13.77
CA ILE A 221 -8.46 -18.85 13.64
C ILE A 221 -7.64 -20.01 13.07
N ASP A 222 -6.87 -19.79 12.00
CA ASP A 222 -5.97 -20.79 11.43
C ASP A 222 -4.90 -21.23 12.44
N ALA A 223 -4.42 -20.30 13.27
CA ALA A 223 -3.47 -20.60 14.34
C ALA A 223 -4.12 -21.26 15.59
N GLY A 224 -5.42 -21.55 15.57
CA GLY A 224 -6.15 -22.17 16.70
C GLY A 224 -6.32 -21.28 17.94
N LYS A 225 -5.98 -19.98 17.86
CA LYS A 225 -6.08 -19.02 18.98
C LYS A 225 -7.50 -18.48 19.18
N VAL A 226 -8.34 -18.61 18.17
CA VAL A 226 -9.74 -18.18 18.14
C VAL A 226 -10.56 -19.26 17.45
N LYS A 227 -11.74 -19.59 17.98
CA LYS A 227 -12.71 -20.42 17.24
C LYS A 227 -13.88 -19.57 16.77
N LEU A 228 -14.45 -19.93 15.62
CA LEU A 228 -15.59 -19.20 15.04
C LEU A 228 -16.82 -19.16 15.95
N ASN A 229 -17.00 -20.20 16.76
CA ASN A 229 -18.09 -20.32 17.74
C ASN A 229 -17.72 -19.83 19.15
N ASP A 230 -16.51 -19.30 19.36
CA ASP A 230 -16.16 -18.63 20.62
C ASP A 230 -17.19 -17.51 20.88
N THR A 231 -17.60 -17.37 22.13
CA THR A 231 -18.54 -16.32 22.54
C THR A 231 -17.79 -15.04 22.88
N LEU A 232 -18.20 -13.94 22.27
CA LEU A 232 -17.80 -12.58 22.63
C LEU A 232 -18.93 -11.90 23.40
N VAL A 233 -18.58 -11.19 24.46
CA VAL A 233 -19.53 -10.43 25.29
C VAL A 233 -19.42 -8.95 24.94
N LEU A 234 -20.54 -8.34 24.59
CA LEU A 234 -20.62 -6.90 24.34
C LEU A 234 -20.47 -6.13 25.66
N ARG A 235 -19.29 -5.53 25.86
CA ARG A 235 -18.99 -4.71 27.04
C ARG A 235 -19.30 -3.23 26.78
N ARG A 236 -19.69 -2.50 27.83
CA ARG A 236 -20.10 -1.09 27.73
C ARG A 236 -19.02 -0.20 27.10
N ASN A 237 -17.76 -0.42 27.45
CA ASN A 237 -16.60 0.34 26.94
C ASN A 237 -16.25 0.04 25.47
N LEU A 238 -16.85 -0.97 24.85
CA LEU A 238 -16.63 -1.32 23.44
C LEU A 238 -17.73 -0.79 22.51
N LYS A 239 -18.84 -0.31 23.08
CA LYS A 239 -19.94 0.26 22.30
C LYS A 239 -19.45 1.53 21.61
N ALA A 240 -19.63 1.57 20.29
CA ALA A 240 -19.38 2.77 19.50
C ALA A 240 -20.50 3.80 19.73
N GLU A 241 -20.22 5.07 19.40
CA GLU A 241 -21.20 6.15 19.45
C GLU A 241 -22.37 5.89 18.50
N ALA A 242 -23.59 6.25 18.94
CA ALA A 242 -24.86 5.96 18.26
C ALA A 242 -24.95 6.51 16.82
N ALA A 243 -24.19 7.56 16.50
CA ALA A 243 -24.14 8.16 15.16
C ALA A 243 -23.42 7.27 14.12
N GLY A 244 -22.78 6.19 14.54
CA GLY A 244 -22.01 5.29 13.69
C GLY A 244 -22.83 4.17 13.03
N SER A 245 -22.23 3.48 12.06
CA SER A 245 -22.84 2.29 11.45
C SER A 245 -22.86 1.12 12.44
N GLY A 246 -23.96 0.37 12.43
CA GLY A 246 -24.13 -0.84 13.23
C GLY A 246 -25.45 -0.90 13.98
N VAL A 247 -25.79 -2.10 14.43
CA VAL A 247 -26.98 -2.37 15.23
C VAL A 247 -26.63 -2.76 16.66
N LEU A 248 -25.40 -3.22 16.91
CA LEU A 248 -24.96 -3.69 18.23
C LEU A 248 -24.85 -2.55 19.27
N GLN A 249 -24.69 -1.31 18.82
CA GLN A 249 -24.71 -0.14 19.70
C GLN A 249 -26.04 0.04 20.44
N PHE A 250 -27.14 -0.52 19.92
CA PHE A 250 -28.47 -0.46 20.55
C PHE A 250 -28.76 -1.67 21.44
N LYS A 251 -27.88 -2.69 21.48
CA LYS A 251 -28.05 -3.87 22.32
C LYS A 251 -27.57 -3.62 23.75
N PRO A 252 -28.16 -4.28 24.76
CA PRO A 252 -27.71 -4.15 26.15
C PRO A 252 -26.30 -4.72 26.34
N ALA A 253 -25.54 -4.12 27.25
CA ALA A 253 -24.27 -4.71 27.68
C ALA A 253 -24.50 -6.12 28.25
N GLY A 254 -23.57 -7.04 28.01
CA GLY A 254 -23.73 -8.45 28.33
C GLY A 254 -24.31 -9.30 27.19
N THR A 255 -24.79 -8.68 26.10
CA THR A 255 -25.21 -9.42 24.89
C THR A 255 -24.06 -10.30 24.40
N LYS A 256 -24.36 -11.59 24.17
CA LYS A 256 -23.40 -12.61 23.71
C LYS A 256 -23.56 -12.83 22.20
N LEU A 257 -22.46 -12.85 21.47
CA LEU A 257 -22.42 -13.17 20.03
C LEU A 257 -21.29 -14.14 19.75
N SER A 258 -21.43 -14.99 18.73
CA SER A 258 -20.28 -15.76 18.25
C SER A 258 -19.24 -14.85 17.57
N VAL A 259 -17.98 -15.28 17.53
CA VAL A 259 -16.93 -14.62 16.73
C VAL A 259 -17.36 -14.48 15.28
N LEU A 260 -17.92 -15.53 14.67
CA LEU A 260 -18.37 -15.50 13.28
C LEU A 260 -19.49 -14.47 13.05
N GLU A 261 -20.47 -14.41 13.95
CA GLU A 261 -21.55 -13.43 13.84
C GLU A 261 -21.00 -12.01 13.98
N THR A 262 -20.13 -11.78 14.96
CA THR A 262 -19.50 -10.48 15.22
C THR A 262 -18.68 -10.02 14.01
N ALA A 263 -17.82 -10.88 13.47
CA ALA A 263 -17.02 -10.61 12.28
C ALA A 263 -17.88 -10.37 11.03
N THR A 264 -18.99 -11.11 10.88
CA THR A 264 -19.93 -10.90 9.78
C THR A 264 -20.55 -9.52 9.87
N LYS A 265 -21.07 -9.09 11.02
CA LYS A 265 -21.66 -7.74 11.20
C LYS A 265 -20.62 -6.63 11.01
N MET A 266 -19.39 -6.84 11.48
CA MET A 266 -18.26 -5.92 11.26
C MET A 266 -18.05 -5.61 9.78
N ILE A 267 -18.24 -6.60 8.90
CA ILE A 267 -17.96 -6.44 7.47
C ILE A 267 -19.21 -6.07 6.68
N THR A 268 -20.29 -6.84 6.79
CA THR A 268 -21.44 -6.75 5.87
C THR A 268 -22.22 -5.45 6.02
N ILE A 269 -22.44 -5.02 7.27
CA ILE A 269 -23.14 -3.77 7.62
C ILE A 269 -22.21 -2.73 8.25
N SER A 270 -20.91 -3.01 8.27
CA SER A 270 -19.90 -2.11 8.82
C SER A 270 -20.14 -1.75 10.30
N ASP A 271 -20.60 -2.69 11.14
CA ASP A 271 -20.91 -2.41 12.54
C ASP A 271 -19.65 -2.00 13.34
N ASN A 272 -19.65 -0.79 13.90
CA ASN A 272 -18.52 -0.23 14.65
C ASN A 272 -18.31 -0.93 16.00
N THR A 273 -19.39 -1.27 16.71
CA THR A 273 -19.30 -1.97 17.99
C THR A 273 -18.77 -3.39 17.80
N ALA A 274 -19.24 -4.09 16.77
CA ALA A 274 -18.68 -5.39 16.39
C ALA A 274 -17.18 -5.30 16.08
N THR A 275 -16.75 -4.21 15.41
CA THR A 275 -15.33 -3.99 15.10
C THR A 275 -14.50 -3.83 16.38
N ASN A 276 -14.99 -3.04 17.34
CA ASN A 276 -14.31 -2.83 18.61
C ASN A 276 -14.19 -4.13 19.42
N MET A 277 -15.23 -4.97 19.39
CA MET A 277 -15.20 -6.31 20.01
C MET A 277 -14.13 -7.22 19.36
N ILE A 278 -14.00 -7.20 18.03
CA ILE A 278 -12.95 -7.97 17.34
C ILE A 278 -11.55 -7.41 17.65
N ILE A 279 -11.37 -6.09 17.64
CA ILE A 279 -10.08 -5.45 17.99
C ILE A 279 -9.64 -5.89 19.40
N ASP A 280 -10.57 -5.85 20.35
CA ASP A 280 -10.34 -6.27 21.72
C ASP A 280 -9.99 -7.76 21.81
N ARG A 281 -10.75 -8.64 21.14
CA ARG A 281 -10.47 -10.09 21.10
C ARG A 281 -9.10 -10.44 20.51
N LEU A 282 -8.59 -9.63 19.59
CA LEU A 282 -7.26 -9.78 18.98
C LEU A 282 -6.14 -9.11 19.79
N GLY A 283 -6.43 -8.66 21.00
CA GLY A 283 -5.47 -8.09 21.94
C GLY A 283 -5.13 -6.61 21.68
N GLY A 284 -6.03 -5.90 21.01
CA GLY A 284 -6.01 -4.44 20.92
C GLY A 284 -5.24 -3.86 19.73
N LYS A 285 -5.34 -2.53 19.61
CA LYS A 285 -4.81 -1.74 18.48
C LYS A 285 -3.31 -1.97 18.23
N ALA A 286 -2.50 -2.04 19.30
CA ALA A 286 -1.04 -2.16 19.18
C ALA A 286 -0.62 -3.48 18.51
N LYS A 287 -1.22 -4.61 18.91
CA LYS A 287 -0.96 -5.93 18.31
C LYS A 287 -1.40 -5.97 16.85
N LEU A 288 -2.57 -5.41 16.53
CA LEU A 288 -3.04 -5.30 15.15
C LEU A 288 -2.11 -4.43 14.30
N ASN A 289 -1.69 -3.26 14.79
CA ASN A 289 -0.75 -2.40 14.06
C ASN A 289 0.60 -3.10 13.83
N GLN A 290 1.10 -3.88 14.80
CA GLN A 290 2.31 -4.70 14.61
C GLN A 290 2.10 -5.76 13.52
N ARG A 291 0.94 -6.44 13.54
CA ARG A 291 0.57 -7.42 12.52
C ARG A 291 0.48 -6.78 11.12
N PHE A 292 -0.16 -5.62 10.99
CA PHE A 292 -0.26 -4.89 9.72
C PHE A 292 1.13 -4.52 9.18
N ARG A 293 2.02 -4.02 10.04
CA ARG A 293 3.42 -3.77 9.69
C ARG A 293 4.16 -5.03 9.25
N SER A 294 3.89 -6.18 9.88
CA SER A 294 4.53 -7.46 9.52
C SER A 294 4.16 -7.94 8.11
N TRP A 295 2.99 -7.53 7.62
CA TRP A 295 2.49 -7.77 6.26
C TRP A 295 2.95 -6.68 5.27
N GLY A 296 3.78 -5.72 5.69
CA GLY A 296 4.19 -4.61 4.84
C GLY A 296 3.08 -3.57 4.59
N LEU A 297 2.05 -3.51 5.44
CA LEU A 297 1.05 -2.44 5.40
C LEU A 297 1.57 -1.25 6.20
N GLN A 298 2.27 -0.34 5.53
CA GLN A 298 3.04 0.72 6.20
C GLN A 298 2.17 1.89 6.65
N ASN A 299 1.09 2.15 5.91
CA ASN A 299 0.20 3.29 6.11
C ASN A 299 -1.06 2.92 6.89
N THR A 300 -1.27 1.61 7.11
CA THR A 300 -2.43 1.03 7.79
C THR A 300 -2.25 1.01 9.30
N VAL A 301 -2.90 1.95 9.99
CA VAL A 301 -2.72 2.16 11.44
C VAL A 301 -4.06 2.46 12.12
N ILE A 302 -4.36 1.71 13.18
CA ILE A 302 -5.46 1.96 14.11
C ILE A 302 -4.93 2.82 15.26
N ARG A 303 -5.35 4.09 15.30
CA ARG A 303 -5.07 5.04 16.39
C ARG A 303 -6.20 5.06 17.41
N ASN A 304 -7.45 4.92 16.96
CA ASN A 304 -8.65 4.94 17.79
C ASN A 304 -9.59 3.78 17.48
N LEU A 305 -10.44 3.43 18.45
CA LEU A 305 -11.55 2.50 18.24
C LEU A 305 -12.55 3.09 17.23
N LEU A 306 -13.39 2.25 16.64
CA LEU A 306 -14.36 2.64 15.62
C LEU A 306 -15.49 3.45 16.25
N GLY A 307 -16.02 4.40 15.46
CA GLY A 307 -16.53 5.69 15.98
C GLY A 307 -15.56 6.84 15.69
N ASP A 308 -14.40 6.55 15.08
CA ASP A 308 -13.38 7.48 14.60
C ASP A 308 -13.85 8.43 13.47
N PHE A 309 -14.85 9.27 13.76
CA PHE A 309 -15.44 10.20 12.77
C PHE A 309 -14.46 11.29 12.31
N LYS A 310 -13.45 11.58 13.13
CA LYS A 310 -12.32 12.47 12.79
C LYS A 310 -11.36 11.85 11.77
N GLY A 311 -11.45 10.54 11.51
CA GLY A 311 -10.63 9.87 10.51
C GLY A 311 -9.15 9.74 10.90
N THR A 312 -8.88 9.45 12.16
CA THR A 312 -7.51 9.31 12.69
C THR A 312 -6.87 7.97 12.33
N ASN A 313 -7.66 6.92 12.10
CA ASN A 313 -7.19 5.66 11.56
C ASN A 313 -6.82 5.83 10.09
N THR A 314 -5.68 5.31 9.66
CA THR A 314 -5.16 5.53 8.29
C THR A 314 -4.93 4.23 7.54
N THR A 315 -4.85 4.32 6.21
CA THR A 315 -4.40 3.28 5.27
C THR A 315 -4.02 3.93 3.93
N SER A 316 -3.63 3.14 2.93
CA SER A 316 -3.43 3.59 1.54
C SER A 316 -4.12 2.62 0.55
N PRO A 317 -4.44 3.06 -0.68
CA PRO A 317 -4.90 2.16 -1.73
C PRO A 317 -3.97 0.95 -1.94
N LYS A 318 -2.66 1.18 -2.00
CA LYS A 318 -1.66 0.13 -2.18
C LYS A 318 -1.59 -0.83 -0.99
N ASP A 319 -1.70 -0.36 0.25
CA ASP A 319 -1.72 -1.25 1.41
C ASP A 319 -2.87 -2.28 1.30
N LEU A 320 -4.08 -1.82 0.96
CA LEU A 320 -5.22 -2.73 0.85
C LEU A 320 -5.12 -3.67 -0.35
N VAL A 321 -4.52 -3.24 -1.46
CA VAL A 321 -4.23 -4.13 -2.60
C VAL A 321 -3.09 -5.10 -2.26
N ARG A 322 -2.07 -4.69 -1.49
CA ARG A 322 -0.99 -5.55 -1.00
C ARG A 322 -1.55 -6.67 -0.15
N LEU A 323 -2.44 -6.33 0.79
CA LEU A 323 -3.20 -7.30 1.57
C LEU A 323 -3.99 -8.26 0.68
N SER A 324 -4.69 -7.76 -0.34
CA SER A 324 -5.43 -8.59 -1.28
C SER A 324 -4.54 -9.56 -2.05
N VAL A 325 -3.34 -9.16 -2.49
CA VAL A 325 -2.37 -10.08 -3.13
C VAL A 325 -1.97 -11.21 -2.19
N MET A 326 -1.65 -10.89 -0.94
CA MET A 326 -1.23 -11.89 0.04
C MET A 326 -2.34 -12.90 0.36
N ILE A 327 -3.59 -12.46 0.38
CA ILE A 327 -4.75 -13.35 0.53
C ILE A 327 -4.95 -14.19 -0.72
N ASP A 328 -4.77 -13.61 -1.90
CA ASP A 328 -5.02 -14.33 -3.15
C ASP A 328 -4.00 -15.44 -3.42
N ASN A 329 -2.76 -15.26 -2.96
CA ASN A 329 -1.64 -16.20 -3.10
C ASN A 329 -1.45 -17.11 -1.87
N ASP A 330 -2.49 -17.30 -1.05
CA ASP A 330 -2.50 -18.19 0.13
C ASP A 330 -1.33 -17.94 1.13
N LYS A 331 -0.83 -16.69 1.21
CA LYS A 331 0.30 -16.34 2.10
C LYS A 331 -0.11 -16.06 3.54
N LEU A 332 -1.38 -15.72 3.79
CA LEU A 332 -1.85 -15.30 5.12
C LEU A 332 -2.85 -16.24 5.76
N LEU A 333 -3.67 -16.93 4.95
CA LEU A 333 -4.81 -17.71 5.41
C LEU A 333 -4.79 -19.09 4.76
N SER A 334 -5.30 -20.09 5.47
CA SER A 334 -5.64 -21.39 4.90
C SER A 334 -6.73 -21.24 3.82
N PRO A 335 -6.85 -22.17 2.86
CA PRO A 335 -7.91 -22.13 1.84
C PRO A 335 -9.32 -22.01 2.43
N THR A 336 -9.59 -22.70 3.55
CA THR A 336 -10.87 -22.65 4.26
C THR A 336 -11.14 -21.27 4.84
N SER A 337 -10.17 -20.69 5.57
CA SER A 337 -10.30 -19.36 6.17
C SER A 337 -10.37 -18.26 5.11
N ARG A 338 -9.59 -18.38 4.04
CA ARG A 338 -9.65 -17.49 2.86
C ARG A 338 -11.05 -17.51 2.25
N SER A 339 -11.59 -18.69 1.94
CA SER A 339 -12.93 -18.83 1.37
C SER A 339 -14.01 -18.20 2.25
N LYS A 340 -13.94 -18.43 3.57
CA LYS A 340 -14.89 -17.86 4.54
C LYS A 340 -14.78 -16.34 4.63
N ALA A 341 -13.57 -15.80 4.72
CA ALA A 341 -13.32 -14.36 4.78
C ALA A 341 -13.84 -13.65 3.52
N LEU A 342 -13.50 -14.18 2.34
CA LEU A 342 -13.96 -13.62 1.06
C LEU A 342 -15.48 -13.76 0.90
N SER A 343 -16.09 -14.86 1.36
CA SER A 343 -17.55 -15.03 1.39
C SER A 343 -18.26 -13.97 2.27
N ILE A 344 -17.67 -13.59 3.41
CA ILE A 344 -18.18 -12.48 4.22
C ILE A 344 -18.07 -11.15 3.45
N MET A 345 -16.92 -10.88 2.82
CA MET A 345 -16.69 -9.65 2.06
C MET A 345 -17.54 -9.51 0.80
N ARG A 346 -17.93 -10.62 0.15
CA ARG A 346 -18.86 -10.61 -0.99
C ARG A 346 -20.27 -10.17 -0.58
N ARG A 347 -20.61 -10.25 0.71
CA ARG A 347 -21.91 -9.89 1.29
C ARG A 347 -21.95 -8.47 1.89
N VAL A 348 -20.97 -7.62 1.59
CA VAL A 348 -21.04 -6.20 1.92
C VAL A 348 -22.27 -5.58 1.26
N GLN A 349 -23.13 -4.96 2.06
CA GLN A 349 -24.42 -4.43 1.60
C GLN A 349 -24.26 -3.14 0.79
N ASN A 350 -23.28 -2.31 1.12
CA ASN A 350 -23.01 -1.09 0.36
C ASN A 350 -22.29 -1.43 -0.95
N ARG A 351 -23.07 -1.53 -2.04
CA ARG A 351 -22.57 -1.84 -3.39
C ARG A 351 -22.43 -0.61 -4.31
N ARG A 352 -22.43 0.60 -3.75
CA ARG A 352 -22.52 1.86 -4.52
C ARG A 352 -21.18 2.44 -4.98
N LEU A 353 -20.05 1.75 -4.75
CA LEU A 353 -18.68 2.23 -5.04
C LEU A 353 -18.04 1.41 -6.17
N LEU A 354 -16.98 0.63 -5.92
CA LEU A 354 -16.40 -0.25 -6.95
C LEU A 354 -17.46 -1.16 -7.60
N PRO A 355 -18.37 -1.81 -6.86
CA PRO A 355 -19.31 -2.75 -7.46
C PRO A 355 -20.26 -2.12 -8.50
N SER A 356 -20.54 -0.81 -8.43
CA SER A 356 -21.45 -0.15 -9.38
C SER A 356 -20.83 0.10 -10.76
N GLY A 357 -19.50 -0.02 -10.88
CA GLY A 357 -18.81 0.06 -12.17
C GLY A 357 -18.56 -1.29 -12.84
N LEU A 358 -18.91 -2.42 -12.19
CA LEU A 358 -18.62 -3.75 -12.70
C LEU A 358 -19.68 -4.22 -13.70
N GLY A 359 -19.26 -5.03 -14.68
CA GLY A 359 -20.16 -5.65 -15.66
C GLY A 359 -21.00 -6.80 -15.09
N LYS A 360 -22.01 -7.23 -15.86
CA LYS A 360 -22.88 -8.36 -15.50
C LYS A 360 -22.05 -9.62 -15.26
N GLY A 361 -22.36 -10.34 -14.17
CA GLY A 361 -21.71 -11.60 -13.80
C GLY A 361 -20.38 -11.45 -13.04
N ALA A 362 -19.80 -10.25 -13.00
CA ALA A 362 -18.62 -10.00 -12.17
C ALA A 362 -18.97 -10.05 -10.69
N THR A 363 -18.07 -10.62 -9.89
CA THR A 363 -18.19 -10.65 -8.43
C THR A 363 -17.06 -9.86 -7.78
N ILE A 364 -17.29 -9.41 -6.55
CA ILE A 364 -16.29 -8.67 -5.78
C ILE A 364 -16.39 -8.99 -4.29
N ALA A 365 -15.25 -9.35 -3.71
CA ALA A 365 -15.05 -9.42 -2.27
C ALA A 365 -14.38 -8.11 -1.83
N HIS A 366 -15.12 -7.21 -1.18
CA HIS A 366 -14.62 -5.86 -0.87
C HIS A 366 -14.99 -5.36 0.52
N LYS A 367 -14.45 -4.20 0.89
CA LYS A 367 -14.91 -3.42 2.03
C LYS A 367 -14.91 -1.93 1.72
N THR A 368 -16.10 -1.33 1.83
CA THR A 368 -16.29 0.13 1.74
C THR A 368 -15.93 0.85 3.03
N GLY A 369 -15.54 2.12 2.90
CA GLY A 369 -15.33 3.08 3.98
C GLY A 369 -16.02 4.40 3.66
N THR A 370 -16.74 4.94 4.64
CA THR A 370 -17.42 6.23 4.52
C THR A 370 -17.16 7.06 5.77
N LEU A 371 -16.68 8.28 5.57
CA LEU A 371 -16.82 9.40 6.48
C LEU A 371 -17.41 10.58 5.69
N GLY A 372 -17.77 11.67 6.37
CA GLY A 372 -18.20 12.88 5.67
C GLY A 372 -17.18 13.34 4.63
N ILE A 373 -15.91 13.40 5.02
CA ILE A 373 -14.80 13.93 4.22
C ILE A 373 -14.14 12.92 3.26
N ILE A 374 -14.50 11.63 3.32
CA ILE A 374 -13.84 10.60 2.50
C ILE A 374 -14.75 9.43 2.15
N LEU A 375 -14.57 8.92 0.93
CA LEU A 375 -15.03 7.59 0.52
C LEU A 375 -13.83 6.71 0.20
N GLY A 376 -13.94 5.42 0.49
CA GLY A 376 -12.95 4.43 0.07
C GLY A 376 -13.59 3.07 -0.19
N ASP A 377 -12.96 2.28 -1.03
CA ASP A 377 -13.33 0.89 -1.29
C ASP A 377 -12.11 0.10 -1.76
N ALA A 378 -12.00 -1.14 -1.33
CA ALA A 378 -10.91 -2.02 -1.74
C ALA A 378 -11.33 -3.48 -1.70
N GLY A 379 -10.81 -4.29 -2.62
CA GLY A 379 -11.14 -5.71 -2.71
C GLY A 379 -10.57 -6.45 -3.91
N ILE A 380 -11.04 -7.69 -4.05
CA ILE A 380 -10.70 -8.63 -5.13
C ILE A 380 -11.91 -8.73 -6.06
N VAL A 381 -11.72 -8.39 -7.33
CA VAL A 381 -12.73 -8.52 -8.39
C VAL A 381 -12.44 -9.78 -9.20
N GLU A 382 -13.50 -10.52 -9.50
CA GLU A 382 -13.47 -11.71 -10.36
C GLU A 382 -14.42 -11.49 -11.53
N LEU A 383 -13.89 -11.58 -12.75
CA LEU A 383 -14.66 -11.49 -13.99
C LEU A 383 -15.41 -12.82 -14.23
N PRO A 384 -16.47 -12.82 -15.06
CA PRO A 384 -17.15 -14.05 -15.47
C PRO A 384 -16.21 -15.10 -16.10
N THR A 385 -15.08 -14.67 -16.65
CA THR A 385 -14.06 -15.53 -17.25
C THR A 385 -13.18 -16.24 -16.22
N GLY A 386 -13.31 -15.92 -14.92
CA GLY A 386 -12.40 -16.37 -13.86
C GLY A 386 -11.15 -15.48 -13.69
N LYS A 387 -10.91 -14.54 -14.61
CA LYS A 387 -9.83 -13.54 -14.48
C LYS A 387 -10.05 -12.70 -13.23
N ARG A 388 -8.99 -12.45 -12.46
CA ARG A 388 -9.04 -11.64 -11.23
C ARG A 388 -8.16 -10.41 -11.32
N TYR A 389 -8.64 -9.32 -10.72
CA TYR A 389 -7.83 -8.13 -10.49
C TYR A 389 -8.15 -7.55 -9.12
N LEU A 390 -7.19 -6.79 -8.58
CA LEU A 390 -7.28 -6.15 -7.29
C LEU A 390 -7.52 -4.67 -7.45
N ALA A 391 -8.28 -4.09 -6.52
CA ALA A 391 -8.65 -2.69 -6.55
C ALA A 391 -8.56 -2.07 -5.17
N GLY A 392 -8.01 -0.87 -5.10
CA GLY A 392 -8.08 0.03 -3.95
C GLY A 392 -8.26 1.45 -4.45
N ILE A 393 -9.26 2.16 -3.92
CA ILE A 393 -9.54 3.55 -4.27
C ILE A 393 -10.05 4.33 -3.06
N PHE A 394 -9.52 5.54 -2.89
CA PHE A 394 -9.90 6.50 -1.85
C PHE A 394 -10.08 7.87 -2.47
N VAL A 395 -11.07 8.63 -1.98
CA VAL A 395 -11.40 9.95 -2.49
C VAL A 395 -11.72 10.88 -1.34
N LYS A 396 -10.82 11.81 -1.02
CA LYS A 396 -11.16 12.95 -0.16
C LYS A 396 -12.12 13.86 -0.93
N ARG A 397 -13.13 14.37 -0.23
CA ARG A 397 -14.22 15.15 -0.79
C ARG A 397 -14.68 16.24 0.18
N PRO A 398 -15.36 17.29 -0.32
CA PRO A 398 -16.19 18.13 0.53
C PRO A 398 -17.18 17.26 1.33
N PHE A 399 -17.50 17.68 2.55
CA PHE A 399 -18.29 16.88 3.48
C PHE A 399 -19.61 16.44 2.84
N GLY A 400 -19.83 15.12 2.74
CA GLY A 400 -21.07 14.54 2.24
C GLY A 400 -21.23 14.54 0.72
N ASP A 401 -20.29 15.11 -0.05
CA ASP A 401 -20.44 15.27 -1.51
C ASP A 401 -20.60 13.93 -2.22
N THR A 402 -21.76 13.72 -2.84
CA THR A 402 -22.13 12.47 -3.49
C THR A 402 -21.39 12.24 -4.80
N ARG A 403 -20.83 13.28 -5.44
CA ARG A 403 -20.11 13.18 -6.72
C ARG A 403 -18.85 12.32 -6.63
N ALA A 404 -18.26 12.20 -5.43
CA ALA A 404 -17.18 11.25 -5.19
C ALA A 404 -17.59 9.79 -5.45
N ARG A 405 -18.86 9.44 -5.22
CA ARG A 405 -19.41 8.11 -5.56
C ARG A 405 -19.42 7.89 -7.06
N GLU A 406 -19.88 8.88 -7.82
CA GLU A 406 -19.92 8.83 -9.28
C GLU A 406 -18.51 8.72 -9.88
N PHE A 407 -17.55 9.46 -9.32
CA PHE A 407 -16.14 9.37 -9.69
C PHE A 407 -15.61 7.93 -9.51
N ILE A 408 -15.81 7.34 -8.32
CA ILE A 408 -15.36 5.97 -8.02
C ILE A 408 -16.02 4.96 -8.98
N SER A 409 -17.33 5.09 -9.22
CA SER A 409 -18.07 4.23 -10.14
C SER A 409 -17.53 4.33 -11.57
N GLN A 410 -17.27 5.54 -12.06
CA GLN A 410 -16.72 5.77 -13.41
C GLN A 410 -15.30 5.20 -13.54
N VAL A 411 -14.42 5.43 -12.56
CA VAL A 411 -13.07 4.82 -12.56
C VAL A 411 -13.17 3.30 -12.57
N SER A 412 -14.02 2.72 -11.72
CA SER A 412 -14.22 1.27 -11.68
C SER A 412 -14.73 0.72 -13.03
N LYS A 413 -15.61 1.44 -13.71
CA LYS A 413 -16.11 1.07 -15.04
C LYS A 413 -15.02 1.13 -16.11
N LEU A 414 -14.15 2.14 -16.07
CA LEU A 414 -13.02 2.24 -17.00
C LEU A 414 -12.04 1.08 -16.81
N VAL A 415 -11.63 0.81 -15.57
CA VAL A 415 -10.70 -0.29 -15.25
C VAL A 415 -11.31 -1.65 -15.60
N TYR A 416 -12.57 -1.90 -15.22
CA TYR A 416 -13.27 -3.13 -15.58
C TYR A 416 -13.35 -3.30 -17.10
N GLY A 417 -13.76 -2.24 -17.81
CA GLY A 417 -13.88 -2.23 -19.26
C GLY A 417 -12.56 -2.57 -19.96
N TYR A 418 -11.44 -2.02 -19.48
CA TYR A 418 -10.10 -2.33 -19.98
C TYR A 418 -9.70 -3.79 -19.73
N LEU A 419 -9.89 -4.27 -18.49
CA LEU A 419 -9.45 -5.62 -18.10
C LEU A 419 -10.32 -6.75 -18.63
N ASN A 420 -11.56 -6.45 -19.02
CA ASN A 420 -12.53 -7.37 -19.60
C ASN A 420 -12.44 -7.47 -21.14
N GLN A 421 -11.52 -6.76 -21.78
CA GLN A 421 -11.31 -6.94 -23.23
C GLN A 421 -10.71 -8.32 -23.51
N PRO A 422 -11.17 -9.03 -24.56
CA PRO A 422 -10.53 -10.27 -24.99
C PRO A 422 -9.06 -9.99 -25.31
N LYS A 423 -8.15 -10.89 -24.90
CA LYS A 423 -6.76 -10.83 -25.39
C LYS A 423 -6.84 -10.98 -26.90
N LEU A 424 -6.48 -9.94 -27.66
CA LEU A 424 -6.17 -10.08 -29.08
C LEU A 424 -4.99 -11.05 -29.15
N THR A 425 -5.27 -12.32 -29.46
CA THR A 425 -4.24 -13.27 -29.87
C THR A 425 -3.59 -12.67 -31.11
N ARG A 426 -2.39 -12.11 -30.94
CA ARG A 426 -1.49 -11.95 -32.08
C ARG A 426 -1.17 -13.37 -32.51
N GLN A 427 -1.78 -13.82 -33.61
CA GLN A 427 -1.27 -14.99 -34.31
C GLN A 427 0.19 -14.70 -34.70
N PRO A 428 1.07 -15.70 -34.56
CA PRO A 428 2.51 -15.54 -34.77
C PRO A 428 2.86 -15.02 -36.17
#